data_AF-A0A081A0J0-F1
#
_entry.id   AF-A0A081A0J0-F1
#
_cell.length_a   1.000
_cell.length_b   1.000
_cell.length_c   1.000
_cell.angle_alpha   90.00
_cell.angle_beta   90.00
_cell.angle_gamma   90.00
#
_symmetry.space_group_name_H-M   'P 1'
#
loop_
_entity.id
_entity.type
_entity.pdbx_description
1 polymer ?
#
loop_
_entity_poly.entity_id
_entity_poly.type
_entity_poly.pdbx_seq_one_letter_code
_entity_poly.pdbx_strand_id
1 'polypeptide(L)'
;MVDISASTKQPEPEQPVAVDEKSSGEDAKKLSKRAMRKEKRRLQSEERKAVKKLKRKEQQRVKKANGLIPPPKELDMSEEAVQRRKDRAIARREAYLMAAEEGVKVVIDCEFEEEMNEKEKKSLSQQIMFSYGVNRKSRTPMNAYITSLHGDIRKNLEKISGFHEWQAFTGTSKSYMDLFKKESLVPQPLEGYHVREGGGTRH
;
A
#
# COMPACT_ATOMS: atom_id res chain seq x y z
N MET A 1 -19.65 48.98 -77.14
CA MET A 1 -18.85 48.44 -78.26
C MET A 1 -17.88 47.44 -77.67
N VAL A 2 -18.04 46.19 -78.13
CA VAL A 2 -17.12 45.04 -78.15
C VAL A 2 -16.53 44.46 -76.85
N ASP A 3 -16.97 43.23 -76.60
CA ASP A 3 -16.33 42.14 -75.87
C ASP A 3 -14.84 41.94 -76.17
N ILE A 4 -14.08 41.47 -75.16
CA ILE A 4 -13.02 40.47 -75.33
C ILE A 4 -13.05 39.48 -74.14
N SER A 5 -13.28 38.21 -74.48
CA SER A 5 -13.17 37.02 -73.62
C SER A 5 -11.72 36.58 -73.40
N ALA A 6 -11.42 35.99 -72.24
CA ALA A 6 -10.50 34.85 -72.13
C ALA A 6 -10.73 34.06 -70.82
N SER A 7 -10.94 32.75 -70.97
CA SER A 7 -11.19 31.74 -69.94
C SER A 7 -9.89 31.13 -69.41
N THR A 8 -9.78 30.78 -68.11
CA THR A 8 -8.98 29.62 -67.65
C THR A 8 -9.35 29.13 -66.23
N LYS A 9 -9.65 27.81 -66.15
CA LYS A 9 -9.55 26.80 -65.05
C LYS A 9 -10.41 26.85 -63.76
N GLN A 10 -11.05 25.69 -63.54
CA GLN A 10 -11.74 25.22 -62.31
C GLN A 10 -10.80 25.02 -61.11
N PRO A 11 -11.37 24.90 -59.89
CA PRO A 11 -11.56 23.55 -59.32
C PRO A 11 -12.94 23.34 -58.63
N GLU A 12 -13.44 22.11 -58.68
CA GLU A 12 -14.47 21.55 -57.76
C GLU A 12 -13.76 20.95 -56.51
N PRO A 13 -14.44 20.52 -55.41
CA PRO A 13 -15.84 20.68 -55.00
C PRO A 13 -16.02 21.06 -53.50
N GLU A 14 -17.21 21.51 -53.07
CA GLU A 14 -17.62 21.46 -51.65
C GLU A 14 -18.99 20.79 -51.51
N GLN A 15 -18.98 19.53 -51.05
CA GLN A 15 -20.15 18.86 -50.47
C GLN A 15 -20.05 18.88 -48.95
N PRO A 16 -21.17 18.96 -48.22
CA PRO A 16 -21.18 19.10 -46.78
C PRO A 16 -20.74 17.81 -46.09
N VAL A 17 -19.70 17.88 -45.27
CA VAL A 17 -19.23 16.76 -44.45
C VAL A 17 -20.22 16.58 -43.29
N ALA A 18 -20.98 15.49 -43.33
CA ALA A 18 -21.86 15.06 -42.26
C ALA A 18 -21.05 14.84 -40.97
N VAL A 19 -21.45 15.54 -39.91
CA VAL A 19 -20.93 15.38 -38.55
C VAL A 19 -21.27 13.96 -38.07
N ASP A 20 -20.24 13.22 -37.71
CA ASP A 20 -20.30 11.83 -37.28
C ASP A 20 -20.95 11.72 -35.87
N GLU A 21 -22.29 11.66 -35.85
CA GLU A 21 -23.11 11.45 -34.64
C GLU A 21 -22.91 10.07 -33.99
N LYS A 22 -22.12 9.16 -34.59
CA LYS A 22 -22.01 7.78 -34.10
C LYS A 22 -20.98 7.56 -32.98
N SER A 23 -19.98 8.44 -32.81
CA SER A 23 -18.92 8.20 -31.80
C SER A 23 -19.36 8.54 -30.36
N SER A 24 -20.23 9.54 -30.18
CA SER A 24 -20.73 9.99 -28.87
C SER A 24 -21.65 8.94 -28.19
N GLY A 25 -22.47 8.25 -28.98
CA GLY A 25 -23.46 7.30 -28.47
C GLY A 25 -22.88 5.99 -27.92
N GLU A 26 -21.75 5.52 -28.46
CA GLU A 26 -21.10 4.30 -27.97
C GLU A 26 -20.36 4.51 -26.66
N ASP A 27 -19.66 5.63 -26.50
CA ASP A 27 -18.93 5.93 -25.28
C ASP A 27 -19.88 6.29 -24.12
N ALA A 28 -20.99 6.98 -24.40
CA ALA A 28 -22.06 7.16 -23.42
C ALA A 28 -22.70 5.81 -22.99
N LYS A 29 -22.93 4.88 -23.93
CA LYS A 29 -23.42 3.52 -23.63
C LYS A 29 -22.41 2.68 -22.85
N LYS A 30 -21.11 2.79 -23.14
CA LYS A 30 -20.03 2.11 -22.40
C LYS A 30 -19.90 2.68 -20.98
N LEU A 31 -19.98 3.99 -20.81
CA LEU A 31 -20.01 4.66 -19.50
C LEU A 31 -21.23 4.23 -18.68
N SER A 32 -22.42 4.16 -19.29
CA SER A 32 -23.66 3.67 -18.66
C SER A 32 -23.56 2.19 -18.24
N LYS A 33 -23.02 1.31 -19.09
CA LYS A 33 -22.72 -0.08 -18.72
C LYS A 33 -21.72 -0.20 -17.58
N ARG A 34 -20.71 0.68 -17.54
CA ARG A 34 -19.68 0.70 -16.49
C ARG A 34 -20.25 1.18 -15.15
N ALA A 35 -21.13 2.18 -15.17
CA ALA A 35 -21.87 2.65 -14.00
C ALA A 35 -22.79 1.54 -13.44
N MET A 36 -23.56 0.87 -14.30
CA MET A 36 -24.40 -0.27 -13.92
C MET A 36 -23.59 -1.43 -13.32
N ARG A 37 -22.43 -1.76 -13.91
CA ARG A 37 -21.54 -2.80 -13.37
C ARG A 37 -20.93 -2.42 -12.02
N LYS A 38 -20.60 -1.14 -11.82
CA LYS A 38 -20.10 -0.60 -10.54
C LYS A 38 -21.18 -0.69 -9.47
N GLU A 39 -22.42 -0.32 -9.80
CA GLU A 39 -23.55 -0.39 -8.88
C GLU A 39 -23.89 -1.83 -8.50
N LYS A 40 -23.97 -2.73 -9.47
CA LYS A 40 -24.17 -4.17 -9.20
C LYS A 40 -23.08 -4.75 -8.30
N ARG A 41 -21.81 -4.38 -8.52
CA ARG A 41 -20.69 -4.78 -7.64
C ARG A 41 -20.81 -4.19 -6.24
N ARG A 42 -21.28 -2.94 -6.10
CA ARG A 42 -21.53 -2.31 -4.81
C ARG A 42 -22.61 -3.07 -4.03
N LEU A 43 -23.77 -3.28 -4.64
CA LEU A 43 -24.90 -4.02 -4.06
C LEU A 43 -24.47 -5.45 -3.66
N GLN A 44 -23.78 -6.17 -4.54
CA GLN A 44 -23.23 -7.50 -4.22
C GLN A 44 -22.22 -7.46 -3.07
N SER A 45 -21.39 -6.41 -2.99
CA SER A 45 -20.45 -6.25 -1.87
C SER A 45 -21.19 -5.94 -0.57
N GLU A 46 -22.24 -5.14 -0.60
CA GLU A 46 -23.06 -4.78 0.57
C GLU A 46 -23.83 -6.00 1.09
N GLU A 47 -24.44 -6.77 0.18
CA GLU A 47 -25.10 -8.03 0.49
C GLU A 47 -24.13 -9.04 1.13
N ARG A 48 -22.95 -9.24 0.51
CA ARG A 48 -21.90 -10.11 1.09
C ARG A 48 -21.45 -9.63 2.46
N LYS A 49 -21.31 -8.32 2.67
CA LYS A 49 -20.97 -7.73 3.97
C LYS A 49 -22.07 -7.99 5.00
N ALA A 50 -23.35 -7.82 4.62
CA ALA A 50 -24.51 -8.06 5.47
C ALA A 50 -24.61 -9.53 5.88
N VAL A 51 -24.51 -10.46 4.92
CA VAL A 51 -24.51 -11.92 5.19
C VAL A 51 -23.36 -12.31 6.12
N LYS A 52 -22.14 -11.80 5.88
CA LYS A 52 -20.99 -12.06 6.74
C LYS A 52 -21.18 -11.50 8.15
N LYS A 53 -21.82 -10.32 8.29
CA LYS A 53 -22.15 -9.72 9.59
C LYS A 53 -23.18 -10.56 10.34
N LEU A 54 -24.22 -11.03 9.68
CA LEU A 54 -25.24 -11.91 10.27
C LEU A 54 -24.63 -13.25 10.69
N LYS A 55 -23.85 -13.91 9.82
CA LYS A 55 -23.16 -15.17 10.15
C LYS A 55 -22.19 -15.02 11.33
N ARG A 56 -21.46 -13.89 11.42
CA ARG A 56 -20.60 -13.59 12.57
C ARG A 56 -21.40 -13.38 13.87
N LYS A 57 -22.53 -12.67 13.80
CA LYS A 57 -23.42 -12.48 14.96
C LYS A 57 -23.99 -13.82 15.43
N GLU A 58 -24.45 -14.67 14.51
CA GLU A 58 -24.98 -15.98 14.87
C GLU A 58 -23.90 -16.90 15.44
N GLN A 59 -22.71 -16.92 14.83
CA GLN A 59 -21.56 -17.65 15.39
C GLN A 59 -21.17 -17.15 16.77
N GLN A 60 -21.20 -15.83 17.03
CA GLN A 60 -20.98 -15.29 18.36
C GLN A 60 -22.09 -15.70 19.33
N ARG A 61 -23.35 -15.69 18.89
CA ARG A 61 -24.50 -16.06 19.72
C ARG A 61 -24.45 -17.55 20.10
N VAL A 62 -24.16 -18.43 19.14
CA VAL A 62 -23.96 -19.87 19.35
C VAL A 62 -22.76 -20.11 20.28
N LYS A 63 -21.62 -19.46 20.04
CA LYS A 63 -20.46 -19.59 20.93
C LYS A 63 -20.76 -19.08 22.35
N LYS A 64 -21.55 -18.01 22.49
CA LYS A 64 -21.99 -17.47 23.80
C LYS A 64 -22.94 -18.44 24.50
N ALA A 65 -23.92 -18.99 23.78
CA ALA A 65 -24.88 -19.96 24.30
C ALA A 65 -24.21 -21.28 24.72
N ASN A 66 -23.19 -21.71 23.97
CA ASN A 66 -22.41 -22.92 24.27
C ASN A 66 -21.32 -22.71 25.32
N GLY A 67 -21.23 -21.53 25.96
CA GLY A 67 -20.19 -21.23 26.96
C GLY A 67 -18.75 -21.19 26.40
N LEU A 68 -18.58 -21.25 25.08
CA LEU A 68 -17.28 -21.19 24.38
C LEU A 68 -16.71 -19.76 24.34
N ILE A 69 -17.51 -18.75 24.73
CA ILE A 69 -17.03 -17.39 24.99
C ILE A 69 -16.95 -17.23 26.51
N PRO A 70 -15.74 -17.18 27.09
CA PRO A 70 -15.61 -16.85 28.50
C PRO A 70 -16.29 -15.50 28.78
N PRO A 71 -16.89 -15.30 29.97
CA PRO A 71 -17.42 -13.99 30.35
C PRO A 71 -16.32 -12.94 30.15
N PRO A 72 -16.67 -11.69 29.74
CA PRO A 72 -15.68 -10.64 29.65
C PRO A 72 -14.92 -10.60 30.97
N LYS A 73 -13.61 -10.86 30.94
CA LYS A 73 -12.79 -10.67 32.14
C LYS A 73 -12.99 -9.21 32.53
N GLU A 74 -13.54 -8.96 33.71
CA GLU A 74 -13.57 -7.62 34.28
C GLU A 74 -12.13 -7.12 34.29
N LEU A 75 -11.87 -6.13 33.44
CA LEU A 75 -10.56 -5.52 33.40
C LEU A 75 -10.46 -4.71 34.68
N ASP A 76 -9.54 -5.09 35.56
CA ASP A 76 -9.20 -4.26 36.71
C ASP A 76 -8.82 -2.86 36.21
N MET A 77 -9.61 -1.86 36.59
CA MET A 77 -9.43 -0.46 36.20
C MET A 77 -8.83 0.37 37.33
N SER A 78 -8.36 -0.25 38.41
CA SER A 78 -7.57 0.43 39.44
C SER A 78 -6.39 1.16 38.80
N GLU A 79 -6.01 2.29 39.39
CA GLU A 79 -4.88 3.09 38.90
C GLU A 79 -3.60 2.25 38.80
N GLU A 80 -3.37 1.37 39.78
CA GLU A 80 -2.24 0.45 39.79
C GLU A 80 -2.27 -0.54 38.62
N ALA A 81 -3.43 -1.14 38.32
CA ALA A 81 -3.57 -2.05 37.18
C ALA A 81 -3.38 -1.35 35.84
N VAL A 82 -3.88 -0.11 35.72
CA VAL A 82 -3.69 0.74 34.54
C VAL A 82 -2.21 1.10 34.38
N GLN A 83 -1.54 1.53 35.45
CA GLN A 83 -0.12 1.86 35.42
C GLN A 83 0.71 0.65 35.01
N ARG A 84 0.48 -0.51 35.62
CA ARG A 84 1.17 -1.76 35.28
C ARG A 84 0.96 -2.17 33.82
N ARG A 85 -0.19 -1.86 33.21
CA ARG A 85 -0.43 -2.09 31.77
C ARG A 85 0.39 -1.13 30.91
N LYS A 86 0.48 0.16 31.29
CA LYS A 86 1.32 1.16 30.61
C LYS A 86 2.80 0.75 30.68
N ASP A 87 3.30 0.39 31.86
CA ASP A 87 4.70 0.00 32.06
C ASP A 87 5.06 -1.23 31.21
N ARG A 88 4.17 -2.24 31.17
CA ARG A 88 4.35 -3.41 30.30
C ARG A 88 4.32 -3.04 28.81
N ALA A 89 3.54 -2.05 28.40
CA ALA A 89 3.52 -1.60 27.02
C ALA A 89 4.81 -0.87 26.64
N ILE A 90 5.34 -0.04 27.55
CA ILE A 90 6.63 0.65 27.39
C ILE A 90 7.76 -0.37 27.31
N ALA A 91 7.87 -1.28 28.28
CA ALA A 91 8.90 -2.32 28.29
C ALA A 91 8.87 -3.20 27.04
N ARG A 92 7.69 -3.55 26.53
CA ARG A 92 7.54 -4.28 25.26
C ARG A 92 8.03 -3.48 24.06
N ARG A 93 7.74 -2.17 24.03
CA ARG A 93 8.19 -1.27 22.97
C ARG A 93 9.71 -1.09 22.99
N GLU A 94 10.31 -0.97 24.16
CA GLU A 94 11.76 -0.82 24.33
C GLU A 94 12.49 -2.10 23.92
N ALA A 95 12.04 -3.27 24.42
CA ALA A 95 12.56 -4.56 23.98
C ALA A 95 12.42 -4.76 22.47
N TYR A 96 11.25 -4.37 21.94
CA TYR A 96 10.99 -3.92 20.57
C TYR A 96 12.22 -3.40 19.81
N LEU A 97 12.52 -2.16 20.13
CA LEU A 97 13.45 -1.30 19.43
C LEU A 97 14.89 -1.76 19.64
N MET A 98 15.23 -2.26 20.84
CA MET A 98 16.56 -2.82 21.11
C MET A 98 16.82 -4.03 20.22
N ALA A 99 15.89 -4.99 20.15
CA ALA A 99 16.03 -6.17 19.30
C ALA A 99 16.12 -5.81 17.80
N ALA A 100 15.45 -4.74 17.38
CA ALA A 100 15.51 -4.27 16.00
C ALA A 100 16.86 -3.60 15.68
N GLU A 101 17.40 -2.80 16.59
CA GLU A 101 18.69 -2.11 16.41
C GLU A 101 19.86 -3.11 16.36
N GLU A 102 19.81 -4.16 17.18
CA GLU A 102 20.77 -5.28 17.15
C GLU A 102 20.53 -6.23 15.96
N GLY A 103 19.35 -6.15 15.35
CA GLY A 103 18.92 -6.99 14.25
C GLY A 103 19.55 -6.61 12.91
N VAL A 104 19.10 -7.31 11.86
CA VAL A 104 19.54 -7.04 10.49
C VAL A 104 19.04 -5.66 10.05
N LYS A 105 19.95 -4.86 9.49
CA LYS A 105 19.62 -3.59 8.83
C LYS A 105 19.25 -3.85 7.38
N VAL A 106 18.06 -3.42 6.97
CA VAL A 106 17.53 -3.63 5.62
C VAL A 106 17.26 -2.28 4.98
N VAL A 107 17.75 -2.09 3.74
CA VAL A 107 17.49 -0.89 2.95
C VAL A 107 16.51 -1.24 1.83
N ILE A 108 15.43 -0.47 1.75
CA ILE A 108 14.47 -0.47 0.64
C ILE A 108 14.72 0.82 -0.14
N ASP A 109 15.45 0.70 -1.24
CA ASP A 109 15.80 1.85 -2.08
C ASP A 109 14.68 2.20 -3.06
N CYS A 110 14.24 3.45 -3.03
CA CYS A 110 13.16 3.97 -3.86
C CYS A 110 13.67 4.93 -4.95
N GLU A 111 14.97 4.91 -5.27
CA GLU A 111 15.57 5.79 -6.31
C GLU A 111 14.92 5.61 -7.70
N PHE A 112 14.48 4.39 -8.03
CA PHE A 112 13.86 4.05 -9.33
C PHE A 112 12.36 4.39 -9.41
N GLU A 113 11.87 5.34 -8.61
CA GLU A 113 10.45 5.69 -8.63
C GLU A 113 9.97 6.11 -10.02
N GLU A 114 10.74 6.91 -10.75
CA GLU A 114 10.33 7.46 -12.04
C GLU A 114 10.26 6.39 -13.15
N GLU A 115 10.89 5.24 -12.96
CA GLU A 115 10.79 4.10 -13.88
C GLU A 115 9.54 3.25 -13.64
N MET A 116 8.84 3.47 -12.52
CA MET A 116 7.63 2.73 -12.16
C MET A 116 6.37 3.43 -12.66
N ASN A 117 5.42 2.64 -13.18
CA ASN A 117 4.08 3.12 -13.42
C ASN A 117 3.26 3.26 -12.11
N GLU A 118 2.12 3.95 -12.16
CA GLU A 118 1.30 4.18 -10.97
C GLU A 118 0.90 2.89 -10.21
N LYS A 119 0.67 1.78 -10.93
CA LYS A 119 0.26 0.52 -10.31
C LYS A 119 1.42 -0.12 -9.56
N GLU A 120 2.64 -0.02 -10.10
CA GLU A 120 3.86 -0.46 -9.45
C GLU A 120 4.15 0.38 -8.21
N LYS A 121 4.08 1.73 -8.30
CA LYS A 121 4.24 2.62 -7.13
C LYS A 121 3.26 2.28 -6.00
N LYS A 122 1.98 2.04 -6.34
CA LYS A 122 0.93 1.60 -5.39
C LYS A 122 1.21 0.20 -4.83
N SER A 123 1.78 -0.71 -5.63
CA SER A 123 2.12 -2.05 -5.20
C SER A 123 3.31 -2.05 -4.25
N LEU A 124 4.38 -1.31 -4.57
CA LEU A 124 5.54 -1.15 -3.71
C LEU A 124 5.16 -0.54 -2.35
N SER A 125 4.32 0.51 -2.36
CA SER A 125 3.81 1.12 -1.13
C SER A 125 3.08 0.10 -0.23
N GLN A 126 2.30 -0.80 -0.83
CA GLN A 126 1.63 -1.88 -0.08
C GLN A 126 2.62 -2.95 0.40
N GLN A 127 3.63 -3.30 -0.40
CA GLN A 127 4.67 -4.26 0.02
C GLN A 127 5.47 -3.74 1.21
N ILE A 128 5.80 -2.45 1.23
CA ILE A 128 6.43 -1.78 2.38
C ILE A 128 5.51 -1.85 3.62
N MET A 129 4.23 -1.51 3.46
CA MET A 129 3.23 -1.62 4.54
C MET A 129 3.10 -3.05 5.09
N PHE A 130 3.05 -4.05 4.21
CA PHE A 130 2.96 -5.45 4.64
C PHE A 130 4.24 -5.89 5.35
N SER A 131 5.41 -5.47 4.85
CA SER A 131 6.70 -5.74 5.47
C SER A 131 6.76 -5.17 6.89
N TYR A 132 6.31 -3.92 7.10
CA TYR A 132 6.17 -3.35 8.45
C TYR A 132 5.20 -4.17 9.32
N GLY A 133 4.04 -4.55 8.78
CA GLY A 133 3.04 -5.33 9.49
C GLY A 133 3.52 -6.71 9.97
N VAL A 134 4.40 -7.35 9.18
CA VAL A 134 5.08 -8.59 9.55
C VAL A 134 6.19 -8.32 10.55
N ASN A 135 7.04 -7.30 10.31
CA ASN A 135 8.18 -6.98 11.17
C ASN A 135 7.76 -6.68 12.60
N ARG A 136 6.67 -5.91 12.81
CA ARG A 136 6.12 -5.57 14.13
C ARG A 136 5.74 -6.78 14.99
N LYS A 137 5.56 -7.95 14.38
CA LYS A 137 5.22 -9.21 15.05
C LYS A 137 6.38 -10.21 15.07
N SER A 138 7.50 -9.86 14.45
CA SER A 138 8.69 -10.72 14.40
C SER A 138 9.31 -10.86 15.78
N ARG A 139 9.85 -12.05 16.08
CA ARG A 139 10.70 -12.28 17.25
C ARG A 139 12.11 -11.70 17.06
N THR A 140 12.53 -11.58 15.82
CA THR A 140 13.80 -11.01 15.38
C THR A 140 13.47 -9.89 14.40
N PRO A 141 13.03 -8.72 14.89
CA PRO A 141 12.68 -7.61 14.01
C PRO A 141 13.92 -7.07 13.29
N MET A 142 13.74 -6.64 12.05
CA MET A 142 14.74 -5.88 11.30
C MET A 142 14.63 -4.38 11.60
N ASN A 143 15.73 -3.66 11.43
CA ASN A 143 15.73 -2.20 11.34
C ASN A 143 15.76 -1.79 9.86
N ALA A 144 14.63 -1.30 9.35
CA ALA A 144 14.43 -0.99 7.95
C ALA A 144 14.57 0.50 7.65
N TYR A 145 15.23 0.82 6.54
CA TYR A 145 15.37 2.17 6.00
C TYR A 145 14.72 2.22 4.62
N ILE A 146 13.78 3.15 4.43
CA ILE A 146 13.18 3.44 3.13
C ILE A 146 13.88 4.70 2.62
N THR A 147 14.87 4.50 1.75
CA THR A 147 15.76 5.56 1.25
C THR A 147 15.27 6.09 -0.07
N SER A 148 15.79 7.26 -0.47
CA SER A 148 15.37 7.93 -1.70
C SER A 148 13.85 8.10 -1.76
N LEU A 149 13.18 8.28 -0.60
CA LEU A 149 11.73 8.28 -0.51
C LEU A 149 11.15 9.65 -0.88
N HIS A 150 10.54 9.73 -2.05
CA HIS A 150 9.92 10.95 -2.57
C HIS A 150 8.63 10.61 -3.34
N GLY A 151 8.16 11.56 -4.15
CA GLY A 151 7.12 11.30 -5.14
C GLY A 151 5.80 10.73 -4.62
N ASP A 152 5.20 9.87 -5.41
CA ASP A 152 3.93 9.21 -5.15
C ASP A 152 4.07 8.04 -4.18
N ILE A 153 5.24 7.39 -4.10
CA ILE A 153 5.47 6.36 -3.07
C ILE A 153 5.37 6.98 -1.68
N ARG A 154 6.05 8.11 -1.45
CA ARG A 154 5.94 8.86 -0.18
C ARG A 154 4.49 9.24 0.11
N LYS A 155 3.80 9.86 -0.85
CA LYS A 155 2.38 10.26 -0.67
C LYS A 155 1.47 9.06 -0.37
N ASN A 156 1.75 7.89 -0.93
CA ASN A 156 0.96 6.69 -0.67
C ASN A 156 1.22 6.15 0.73
N LEU A 157 2.47 6.17 1.21
CA LEU A 157 2.82 5.77 2.57
C LEU A 157 2.25 6.73 3.63
N GLU A 158 2.28 8.04 3.38
CA GLU A 158 1.73 9.06 4.30
C GLU A 158 0.21 8.96 4.47
N LYS A 159 -0.50 8.36 3.52
CA LYS A 159 -1.94 8.04 3.67
C LYS A 159 -2.19 6.89 4.66
N ILE A 160 -1.15 6.13 5.02
CA ILE A 160 -1.26 5.04 5.97
C ILE A 160 -1.17 5.59 7.38
N SER A 161 -2.19 5.33 8.19
CA SER A 161 -2.24 5.79 9.57
C SER A 161 -1.01 5.32 10.36
N GLY A 162 -0.37 6.26 11.04
CA GLY A 162 0.77 5.99 11.89
C GLY A 162 2.11 5.87 11.16
N PHE A 163 2.20 6.18 9.85
CA PHE A 163 3.43 5.99 9.06
C PHE A 163 4.66 6.65 9.69
N HIS A 164 4.53 7.89 10.17
CA HIS A 164 5.63 8.60 10.81
C HIS A 164 6.00 8.04 12.20
N GLU A 165 5.12 7.25 12.80
CA GLU A 165 5.29 6.59 14.09
C GLU A 165 5.69 5.11 13.96
N TRP A 166 5.96 4.62 12.75
CA TRP A 166 6.39 3.24 12.54
C TRP A 166 7.71 2.97 13.25
N GLN A 167 7.72 1.93 14.07
CA GLN A 167 8.88 1.54 14.87
C GLN A 167 9.81 0.65 14.06
N ALA A 168 11.12 0.92 14.13
CA ALA A 168 12.16 0.22 13.37
C ALA A 168 12.02 0.34 11.84
N PHE A 169 11.28 1.34 11.36
CA PHE A 169 11.15 1.68 9.94
C PHE A 169 11.39 3.18 9.81
N THR A 170 12.44 3.57 9.10
CA THR A 170 12.85 4.97 8.93
C THR A 170 12.70 5.38 7.48
N GLY A 171 11.79 6.32 7.18
CA GLY A 171 11.67 6.93 5.85
C GLY A 171 12.55 8.16 5.71
N THR A 172 13.29 8.28 4.61
CA THR A 172 14.17 9.42 4.33
C THR A 172 14.27 9.69 2.83
N SER A 173 14.39 10.96 2.46
CA SER A 173 14.63 11.37 1.07
C SER A 173 16.09 11.21 0.64
N LYS A 174 17.02 10.94 1.57
CA LYS A 174 18.45 10.74 1.28
C LYS A 174 18.71 9.38 0.63
N SER A 175 19.73 9.29 -0.22
CA SER A 175 20.17 8.01 -0.78
C SER A 175 20.77 7.13 0.31
N TYR A 176 20.71 5.81 0.13
CA TYR A 176 21.38 4.88 1.04
C TYR A 176 22.90 5.07 1.05
N MET A 177 23.47 5.54 -0.07
CA MET A 177 24.90 5.84 -0.19
C MET A 177 25.35 6.99 0.72
N ASP A 178 24.45 7.92 1.04
CA ASP A 178 24.74 9.04 1.95
C ASP A 178 24.67 8.62 3.42
N LEU A 179 23.96 7.53 3.71
CA LEU A 179 23.64 7.09 5.07
C LEU A 179 24.55 5.96 5.55
N PHE A 180 25.04 5.12 4.65
CA PHE A 180 25.78 3.92 4.97
C PHE A 180 27.12 3.89 4.24
N LYS A 181 28.15 3.42 4.94
CA LYS A 181 29.47 3.20 4.33
C LYS A 181 29.40 2.00 3.38
N LYS A 182 30.08 2.09 2.23
CA LYS A 182 30.04 1.07 1.18
C LYS A 182 30.40 -0.33 1.69
N GLU A 183 31.34 -0.44 2.61
CA GLU A 183 31.81 -1.70 3.17
C GLU A 183 30.77 -2.41 4.04
N SER A 184 29.76 -1.68 4.53
CA SER A 184 28.63 -2.23 5.30
C SER A 184 27.48 -2.74 4.43
N LEU A 185 27.53 -2.47 3.11
CA LEU A 185 26.46 -2.80 2.18
C LEU A 185 26.71 -4.17 1.55
N VAL A 186 25.72 -5.05 1.66
CA VAL A 186 25.70 -6.34 0.99
C VAL A 186 24.52 -6.34 0.03
N PRO A 187 24.74 -6.23 -1.29
CA PRO A 187 23.66 -6.36 -2.27
C PRO A 187 22.96 -7.70 -2.10
N GLN A 188 21.63 -7.72 -2.12
CA GLN A 188 20.88 -8.96 -2.12
C GLN A 188 20.98 -9.57 -3.53
N PRO A 189 21.58 -10.76 -3.69
CA PRO A 189 21.64 -11.41 -5.00
C PRO A 189 20.24 -11.81 -5.46
N LEU A 190 20.00 -11.69 -6.78
CA LEU A 190 18.73 -12.07 -7.41
C LEU A 190 18.49 -13.60 -7.38
N GLU A 191 19.54 -14.40 -7.15
CA GLU A 191 19.51 -15.86 -7.13
C GLU A 191 19.99 -16.39 -5.75
N GLY A 192 19.10 -17.03 -5.00
CA GLY A 192 19.43 -17.87 -3.84
C GLY A 192 19.67 -17.14 -2.50
N TYR A 193 18.93 -17.55 -1.46
CA TYR A 193 19.23 -17.19 -0.08
C TYR A 193 20.57 -17.81 0.34
N HIS A 194 21.64 -17.02 0.40
CA HIS A 194 22.80 -17.39 1.20
C HIS A 194 22.49 -17.10 2.67
N VAL A 195 22.12 -18.15 3.41
CA VAL A 195 22.08 -18.09 4.87
C VAL A 195 23.51 -17.89 5.35
N ARG A 196 23.85 -16.67 5.80
CA ARG A 196 25.08 -16.49 6.58
C ARG A 196 24.84 -17.13 7.94
N GLU A 197 25.50 -18.24 8.21
CA GLU A 197 25.61 -18.73 9.59
C GLU A 197 26.43 -17.71 10.38
N GLY A 198 25.77 -17.01 11.30
CA GLY A 198 26.46 -16.17 12.26
C GLY A 198 27.34 -17.06 13.14
N GLY A 199 28.65 -16.84 13.09
CA GLY A 199 29.62 -17.51 13.96
C GLY A 199 29.37 -17.17 15.42
N GLY A 200 28.55 -17.98 16.08
CA GLY A 200 28.37 -17.98 17.52
C GLY A 200 29.16 -19.13 18.13
N THR A 201 30.36 -18.85 18.62
CA THR A 201 31.03 -19.69 19.60
C THR A 201 30.17 -19.76 20.85
N ARG A 202 29.63 -20.94 21.13
CA ARG A 202 29.01 -21.24 22.43
C ARG A 202 30.14 -21.41 23.45
N HIS A 203 30.12 -20.61 24.50
CA HIS A 203 30.72 -20.95 25.78
C HIS A 203 29.60 -21.18 26.79
#